data_AF-A0A5N9CCG6-F1
#
_entry.id   AF-A0A5N9CCG6-F1
#
_cell.length_a   1.000
_cell.length_b   1.000
_cell.length_c   1.000
_cell.angle_alpha   90.00
_cell.angle_beta   90.00
_cell.angle_gamma   90.00
#
_symmetry.space_group_name_H-M   'P 1'
#
loop_
_entity.id
_entity.type
_entity.pdbx_description
1 polymer ?
#
loop_
_entity_poly.entity_id
_entity_poly.type
_entity_poly.pdbx_seq_one_letter_code
_entity_poly.pdbx_strand_id
1 'polypeptide(L)'
;MASIAGEAAKRQGEEAFNKFFLNLLKKRHEQRVPLNDNGIFIDVAFECGLDVDKFKKDILDPELVNIIAEDHQDASKTHGAFGTPTFLFNNGQSIYLKTFIPPLEDSLEAFEHFVGLFSERSYFGEVKRPQPPWPKGAI
;
A
#
# COMPACT_ATOMS: atom_id res chain seq x y z
N MET A 1 9.79 -2.62 -9.87
CA MET A 1 8.87 -2.92 -10.99
C MET A 1 7.41 -2.64 -10.60
N ALA A 2 6.85 -3.27 -9.57
CA ALA A 2 5.46 -2.99 -9.16
C ALA A 2 5.17 -1.51 -8.81
N SER A 3 6.05 -0.83 -8.07
CA SER A 3 5.90 0.61 -7.78
C SER A 3 5.96 1.48 -9.05
N ILE A 4 6.82 1.12 -10.01
CA ILE A 4 6.91 1.80 -11.31
C ILE A 4 5.60 1.63 -12.09
N ALA A 5 5.05 0.42 -12.10
CA ALA A 5 3.75 0.15 -12.72
C ALA A 5 2.61 0.95 -12.04
N GLY A 6 2.66 1.11 -10.72
CA GLY A 6 1.75 1.97 -9.97
C GLY A 6 1.82 3.43 -10.41
N GLU A 7 3.03 4.01 -10.48
CA GLU A 7 3.19 5.40 -10.93
C GLU A 7 2.80 5.60 -12.41
N ALA A 8 3.05 4.61 -13.27
CA ALA A 8 2.56 4.62 -14.66
C ALA A 8 1.03 4.63 -14.72
N ALA A 9 0.34 3.84 -13.89
CA ALA A 9 -1.12 3.86 -13.79
C ALA A 9 -1.64 5.20 -13.27
N LYS A 10 -0.95 5.80 -12.30
CA LYS A 10 -1.28 7.11 -11.70
C LYS A 10 -1.24 8.27 -12.68
N ARG A 11 -0.43 8.18 -13.75
CA ARG A 11 -0.46 9.14 -14.88
C ARG A 11 -1.76 9.13 -15.70
N GLN A 12 -2.64 8.16 -15.46
CA GLN A 12 -3.99 8.11 -16.04
C GLN A 12 -5.08 8.56 -15.07
N GLY A 13 -4.70 9.03 -13.87
CA GLY A 13 -5.60 9.56 -12.86
C GLY A 13 -5.73 8.65 -11.64
N GLU A 14 -6.24 9.25 -10.56
CA GLU A 14 -6.37 8.59 -9.25
C GLU A 14 -7.28 7.37 -9.29
N GLU A 15 -8.41 7.43 -10.00
CA GLU A 15 -9.33 6.30 -10.11
C GLU A 15 -8.68 5.11 -10.85
N ALA A 16 -7.93 5.40 -11.92
CA ALA A 16 -7.19 4.39 -12.68
C ALA A 16 -6.12 3.72 -11.80
N PHE A 17 -5.36 4.53 -11.05
CA PHE A 17 -4.41 4.03 -10.06
C PHE A 17 -5.08 3.15 -9.00
N ASN A 18 -6.17 3.59 -8.39
CA ASN A 18 -6.83 2.85 -7.32
C ASN A 18 -7.34 1.48 -7.80
N LYS A 19 -7.94 1.42 -8.99
CA LYS A 19 -8.36 0.15 -9.62
C LYS A 19 -7.16 -0.75 -9.91
N PHE A 20 -6.14 -0.21 -10.56
CA PHE A 20 -4.91 -0.93 -10.90
C PHE A 20 -4.21 -1.50 -9.66
N PHE A 21 -4.01 -0.65 -8.65
CA PHE A 21 -3.28 -0.99 -7.43
C PHE A 21 -4.02 -2.06 -6.63
N LEU A 22 -5.34 -1.94 -6.46
CA LEU A 22 -6.15 -2.95 -5.78
C LEU A 22 -6.08 -4.30 -6.50
N ASN A 23 -6.24 -4.33 -7.82
CA ASN A 23 -6.16 -5.57 -8.59
C ASN A 23 -4.76 -6.19 -8.55
N LEU A 24 -3.70 -5.38 -8.60
CA LEU A 24 -2.33 -5.86 -8.48
C LEU A 24 -2.07 -6.50 -7.10
N LEU A 25 -2.57 -5.89 -6.02
CA LEU A 25 -2.50 -6.45 -4.67
C LEU A 25 -3.24 -7.78 -4.58
N LYS A 26 -4.45 -7.90 -5.15
CA LYS A 26 -5.21 -9.16 -5.19
C LYS A 26 -4.45 -10.25 -5.95
N LYS A 27 -3.95 -9.96 -7.16
CA LYS A 27 -3.14 -10.89 -7.96
C LYS A 27 -1.94 -11.41 -7.15
N ARG A 28 -1.25 -10.53 -6.42
CA ARG A 28 -0.09 -10.93 -5.61
C ARG A 28 -0.45 -11.70 -4.34
N HIS A 29 -1.37 -11.17 -3.54
CA HIS A 29 -1.58 -11.63 -2.17
C HIS A 29 -2.63 -12.74 -2.05
N GLU A 30 -3.62 -12.76 -2.94
CA GLU A 30 -4.66 -13.79 -2.97
C GLU A 30 -4.28 -14.90 -3.94
N GLN A 31 -3.86 -14.53 -5.17
CA GLN A 31 -3.61 -15.48 -6.26
C GLN A 31 -2.15 -15.91 -6.41
N ARG A 32 -1.24 -15.32 -5.61
CA ARG A 32 0.20 -15.64 -5.59
C ARG A 32 0.93 -15.43 -6.92
N VAL A 33 0.42 -14.58 -7.79
CA VAL A 33 1.06 -14.22 -9.06
C VAL A 33 2.42 -13.53 -8.77
N PRO A 34 3.51 -13.96 -9.42
CA PRO A 34 4.82 -13.33 -9.26
C PRO A 34 4.86 -12.00 -10.03
N LEU A 35 5.16 -10.88 -9.36
CA LEU A 35 5.20 -9.56 -10.00
C LEU A 35 6.59 -9.23 -10.56
N ASN A 36 7.15 -10.15 -11.35
CA ASN A 36 8.50 -10.06 -11.90
C ASN A 36 8.55 -9.90 -13.43
N ASP A 37 7.39 -9.77 -14.07
CA ASP A 37 7.25 -9.60 -15.51
C ASP A 37 6.37 -8.38 -15.82
N ASN A 38 6.78 -7.58 -16.80
CA ASN A 38 6.00 -6.45 -17.30
C ASN A 38 4.70 -6.88 -17.98
N GLY A 39 4.64 -8.08 -18.56
CA GLY A 39 3.41 -8.63 -19.14
C GLY A 39 2.26 -8.65 -18.13
N ILE A 40 2.55 -9.01 -16.88
CA ILE A 40 1.55 -9.06 -15.81
C ILE A 40 0.99 -7.67 -15.49
N PHE A 41 1.84 -6.64 -15.47
CA PHE A 41 1.37 -5.27 -15.25
C PHE A 41 0.52 -4.77 -16.42
N ILE A 42 0.88 -5.13 -17.65
CA ILE A 42 0.11 -4.79 -18.85
C ILE A 42 -1.27 -5.47 -18.82
N ASP A 43 -1.32 -6.75 -18.44
CA ASP A 43 -2.58 -7.49 -18.31
C ASP A 43 -3.48 -6.88 -17.23
N VAL A 44 -2.93 -6.52 -16.07
CA VAL A 44 -3.69 -5.85 -15.01
C VAL A 44 -4.17 -4.46 -15.47
N ALA A 45 -3.34 -3.71 -16.20
CA ALA A 45 -3.75 -2.41 -16.77
C ALA A 45 -4.92 -2.58 -17.76
N PHE A 46 -4.88 -3.60 -18.62
CA PHE A 46 -5.97 -3.95 -19.53
C PHE A 46 -7.24 -4.34 -18.77
N GLU A 47 -7.15 -5.24 -17.78
CA GLU A 47 -8.28 -5.66 -16.93
C GLU A 47 -8.94 -4.47 -16.20
N CYS A 48 -8.16 -3.45 -15.84
CA CYS A 48 -8.63 -2.26 -15.15
C CYS A 48 -9.16 -1.17 -16.09
N GLY A 49 -9.10 -1.37 -17.41
CA GLY A 49 -9.59 -0.42 -18.41
C GLY A 49 -8.67 0.79 -18.62
N LEU A 50 -7.37 0.68 -18.31
CA LEU A 50 -6.40 1.72 -18.62
C LEU A 50 -6.12 1.77 -20.13
N ASP A 51 -5.66 2.93 -20.61
CA ASP A 51 -5.02 3.03 -21.91
C ASP A 51 -3.70 2.24 -21.89
N VAL A 52 -3.72 1.05 -22.46
CA VAL A 52 -2.59 0.12 -22.44
C VAL A 52 -1.41 0.64 -23.25
N ASP A 53 -1.65 1.36 -24.35
CA ASP A 53 -0.57 1.88 -25.19
C ASP A 53 0.15 3.03 -24.50
N LYS A 54 -0.58 3.90 -23.80
CA LYS A 54 0.03 4.90 -22.91
C LYS A 54 0.76 4.24 -21.76
N PHE A 55 0.14 3.26 -21.09
CA PHE A 55 0.75 2.55 -19.96
C PHE A 55 2.08 1.87 -20.33
N LYS A 56 2.14 1.18 -21.48
CA LYS A 56 3.36 0.53 -21.99
C LYS A 56 4.50 1.52 -22.23
N LYS A 57 4.19 2.77 -22.61
CA LYS A 57 5.20 3.82 -22.77
C LYS A 57 5.62 4.38 -21.42
N ASP A 58 4.65 4.70 -20.56
CA ASP A 58 4.88 5.31 -19.25
C ASP A 58 5.71 4.41 -18.33
N ILE A 59 5.47 3.09 -18.31
CA ILE A 59 6.21 2.16 -17.43
C ILE A 59 7.72 2.07 -17.75
N LEU A 60 8.15 2.55 -18.93
CA LEU A 60 9.55 2.58 -19.36
C LEU A 60 10.23 3.92 -19.05
N ASP A 61 9.49 4.90 -18.55
CA ASP A 61 10.00 6.23 -18.27
C ASP A 61 10.92 6.19 -17.03
N PRO A 62 12.22 6.54 -17.16
CA PRO A 62 13.15 6.54 -16.04
C PRO A 62 12.77 7.54 -14.94
N GLU A 63 11.99 8.58 -15.25
CA GLU A 63 11.56 9.59 -14.28
C GLU A 63 10.69 8.98 -13.17
N LEU A 64 9.98 7.89 -13.45
CA LEU A 64 9.20 7.19 -12.42
C LEU A 64 10.06 6.69 -11.26
N VAL A 65 11.33 6.36 -11.52
CA VAL A 65 12.26 5.96 -10.46
C VAL A 65 12.61 7.13 -9.55
N ASN A 66 12.72 8.35 -10.10
CA ASN A 66 12.98 9.56 -9.32
C ASN A 66 11.80 9.87 -8.41
N ILE A 67 10.57 9.82 -8.93
CA ILE A 67 9.34 10.00 -8.14
C ILE A 67 9.30 9.02 -6.96
N ILE A 68 9.55 7.73 -7.21
CA ILE A 68 9.55 6.71 -6.16
C ILE A 68 10.66 6.96 -5.12
N ALA A 69 11.83 7.43 -5.57
CA ALA A 69 12.93 7.74 -4.68
C ALA A 69 12.62 8.95 -3.79
N GLU A 70 11.98 9.99 -4.35
CA GLU A 70 11.52 11.16 -3.62
C GLU A 70 10.45 10.79 -2.59
N ASP A 71 9.41 10.05 -3.00
CA ASP A 71 8.35 9.56 -2.11
C ASP A 71 8.92 8.71 -0.95
N HIS A 72 9.88 7.84 -1.23
CA HIS A 72 10.53 7.03 -0.20
C HIS A 72 11.35 7.89 0.78
N GLN A 73 12.07 8.89 0.27
CA GLN A 73 12.86 9.79 1.10
C GLN A 73 11.97 10.65 1.99
N ASP A 74 10.87 11.17 1.46
CA ASP A 74 9.91 11.95 2.24
C ASP A 74 9.25 11.10 3.32
N ALA A 75 8.74 9.91 2.95
CA ALA A 75 8.14 8.99 3.90
C ALA A 75 9.10 8.63 5.04
N SER A 76 10.36 8.32 4.75
CA SER A 76 11.34 7.88 5.75
C SER A 76 11.93 9.02 6.58
N LYS A 77 12.32 10.14 5.93
CA LYS A 77 13.03 11.25 6.59
C LYS A 77 12.09 12.26 7.23
N THR A 78 10.94 12.53 6.61
CA THR A 78 9.97 13.53 7.08
C THR A 78 8.91 12.89 7.98
N HIS A 79 8.39 11.72 7.57
CA HIS A 79 7.25 11.08 8.23
C HIS A 79 7.62 9.90 9.12
N GLY A 80 8.91 9.57 9.24
CA GLY A 80 9.40 8.52 10.14
C GLY A 80 8.99 7.10 9.73
N ALA A 81 8.61 6.88 8.47
CA ALA A 81 8.25 5.54 8.00
C ALA A 81 9.48 4.61 8.00
N PHE A 82 9.37 3.51 8.74
CA PHE A 82 10.44 2.49 8.86
C PHE A 82 10.01 1.09 8.39
N GLY A 83 8.76 0.93 7.94
CA GLY A 83 8.21 -0.34 7.48
C GLY A 83 6.87 -0.17 6.76
N THR A 84 6.32 -1.25 6.20
CA THR A 84 5.04 -1.24 5.49
C THR A 84 4.01 -2.20 6.12
N PRO A 85 2.73 -1.78 6.23
CA PRO A 85 2.23 -0.42 5.96
C PRO A 85 2.61 0.58 7.07
N THR A 86 2.84 1.84 6.67
CA THR A 86 2.87 3.00 7.58
C THR A 86 1.72 3.92 7.18
N PHE A 87 0.92 4.37 8.15
CA PHE A 87 -0.17 5.31 7.96
C PHE A 87 0.28 6.70 8.44
N LEU A 88 -0.10 7.75 7.71
CA LEU A 88 0.13 9.15 8.08
C LEU A 88 -1.23 9.81 8.29
N PHE A 89 -1.40 10.51 9.41
CA PHE A 89 -2.61 11.22 9.77
C PHE A 89 -2.46 12.72 9.51
N ASN A 90 -3.60 13.43 9.35
CA ASN A 90 -3.62 14.87 9.06
C ASN A 90 -2.93 15.74 10.12
N ASN A 91 -2.77 15.24 11.34
CA ASN A 91 -2.04 15.92 12.42
C ASN A 91 -0.52 15.65 12.41
N GLY A 92 -0.01 14.98 11.38
CA GLY A 92 1.41 14.66 11.22
C GLY A 92 1.86 13.41 11.97
N GLN A 93 0.99 12.74 12.73
CA GLN A 93 1.32 11.47 13.38
C GLN A 93 1.44 10.36 12.34
N SER A 94 2.37 9.43 12.56
CA SER A 94 2.51 8.24 11.74
C SER A 94 2.58 6.97 12.59
N ILE A 95 2.09 5.86 12.03
CA ILE A 95 2.13 4.56 12.70
C ILE A 95 2.41 3.43 11.73
N TYR A 96 3.33 2.54 12.11
CA TYR A 96 3.47 1.23 11.52
C TYR A 96 2.48 0.27 12.20
N LEU A 97 1.54 -0.31 11.45
CA LEU A 97 0.59 -1.28 11.97
C LEU A 97 0.65 -2.58 11.18
N LYS A 98 1.06 -3.65 11.87
CA LYS A 98 0.96 -5.02 11.37
C LYS A 98 -0.29 -5.67 11.94
N THR A 99 -1.22 -6.04 11.07
CA THR A 99 -2.51 -6.64 11.46
C THR A 99 -2.92 -7.77 10.52
N PHE A 100 -3.84 -8.61 10.98
CA PHE A 100 -4.66 -9.46 10.13
C PHE A 100 -5.89 -8.68 9.65
N ILE A 101 -6.58 -9.23 8.64
CA ILE A 101 -7.88 -8.70 8.21
C ILE A 101 -8.88 -8.99 9.35
N PRO A 102 -9.54 -7.98 9.93
CA PRO A 102 -10.55 -8.21 10.96
C PRO A 102 -11.76 -8.96 10.39
N PRO A 103 -12.53 -9.68 11.23
CA PRO A 103 -13.85 -10.18 10.85
C PRO A 103 -14.73 -9.07 10.28
N LEU A 104 -15.68 -9.43 9.40
CA LEU A 104 -16.49 -8.44 8.69
C LEU A 104 -17.38 -7.66 9.67
N GLU A 105 -17.94 -8.36 10.64
CA GLU A 105 -18.76 -7.82 11.73
C GLU A 105 -18.01 -6.82 12.61
N ASP A 106 -16.70 -7.02 12.81
CA ASP A 106 -15.86 -6.20 13.69
C ASP A 106 -15.12 -5.09 12.92
N SER A 107 -15.22 -5.05 11.58
CA SER A 107 -14.39 -4.20 10.74
C SER A 107 -14.53 -2.70 11.06
N LEU A 108 -15.75 -2.22 11.36
CA LEU A 108 -15.98 -0.82 11.71
C LEU A 108 -15.34 -0.48 13.06
N GLU A 109 -15.62 -1.28 14.09
CA GLU A 109 -15.09 -1.07 15.44
C GLU A 109 -13.54 -1.18 15.45
N ALA A 110 -12.98 -2.13 14.70
CA ALA A 110 -11.54 -2.26 14.54
C ALA A 110 -10.91 -1.01 13.90
N PHE A 111 -11.58 -0.40 12.93
CA PHE A 111 -11.13 0.85 12.30
C PHE A 111 -11.23 2.05 13.26
N GLU A 112 -12.33 2.16 14.00
CA GLU A 112 -12.51 3.20 15.02
C GLU A 112 -11.43 3.11 16.11
N HIS A 113 -11.10 1.91 16.59
CA HIS A 113 -10.00 1.68 17.51
C HIS A 113 -8.65 2.06 16.92
N PHE A 114 -8.40 1.74 15.65
CA PHE A 114 -7.19 2.13 14.94
C PHE A 114 -7.02 3.65 14.90
N VAL A 115 -8.05 4.38 14.45
CA VAL A 115 -8.01 5.85 14.38
C VAL A 115 -7.89 6.47 15.78
N GLY A 116 -8.69 5.99 16.74
CA GLY A 116 -8.69 6.51 18.09
C GLY A 116 -7.35 6.32 18.81
N LEU A 117 -6.71 5.16 18.67
CA LEU A 117 -5.43 4.90 19.32
C LEU A 117 -4.29 5.70 18.69
N PHE A 118 -4.22 5.76 17.35
CA PHE A 118 -3.00 6.21 16.67
C PHE A 118 -3.09 7.59 16.03
N SER A 119 -4.28 8.17 15.88
CA SER A 119 -4.46 9.54 15.40
C SER A 119 -4.79 10.51 16.54
N GLU A 120 -5.61 10.10 17.52
CA GLU A 120 -6.14 11.03 18.52
C GLU A 120 -5.32 11.09 19.82
N ARG A 121 -4.44 10.10 20.07
CA ARG A 121 -3.80 9.90 21.37
C ARG A 121 -2.27 9.83 21.24
N SER A 122 -1.64 11.00 21.24
CA SER A 122 -0.18 11.15 21.05
C SER A 122 0.70 10.59 22.18
N TYR A 123 0.12 10.25 23.33
CA TYR A 123 0.87 9.74 24.49
C TYR A 123 1.17 8.24 24.43
N PHE A 124 0.66 7.51 23.44
CA PHE A 124 1.05 6.13 23.18
C PHE A 124 2.26 6.08 22.25
N GLY A 125 3.43 5.76 22.81
CA GLY A 125 4.67 5.65 22.04
C GLY A 125 4.83 4.32 21.30
N GLU A 126 4.45 3.19 21.92
CA GLU A 126 4.60 1.88 21.30
C GLU A 126 3.64 0.84 21.92
N VAL A 127 2.97 0.05 21.07
CA VAL A 127 2.21 -1.13 21.48
C VAL A 127 2.71 -2.32 20.66
N LYS A 128 3.27 -3.34 21.33
CA LYS A 128 3.77 -4.57 20.67
C LYS A 128 3.17 -5.82 21.29
N ARG A 129 2.91 -6.80 20.44
CA ARG A 129 2.61 -8.19 20.81
C ARG A 129 3.83 -9.08 20.49
N PRO A 130 4.02 -10.23 21.16
CA PRO A 130 5.12 -11.16 20.86
C PRO A 130 5.13 -11.58 19.39
N GLN A 131 6.24 -11.41 18.67
CA GLN A 131 6.33 -11.80 17.25
C GLN A 131 6.09 -13.31 17.04
N PRO A 132 5.74 -13.77 15.82
CA PRO A 132 5.39 -15.16 15.57
C PRO A 132 6.38 -16.20 16.14
N PRO A 133 5.91 -17.38 16.60
CA PRO A 133 4.51 -17.82 16.55
C PRO A 133 3.64 -17.08 17.56
N TRP A 134 2.54 -16.50 17.08
CA TRP A 134 1.52 -15.91 17.93
C TRP A 134 0.89 -17.00 18.80
N PRO A 135 0.30 -16.66 19.96
CA PRO A 135 -0.44 -17.62 20.77
C PRO A 135 -1.42 -18.43 19.91
N LYS A 136 -1.49 -19.75 20.13
CA LYS A 136 -2.48 -20.59 19.45
C LYS A 136 -3.88 -20.03 19.72
N GLY A 137 -4.65 -19.76 18.66
CA GLY A 137 -6.00 -19.17 18.75
C GLY A 137 -6.04 -17.64 18.84
N ALA A 138 -4.97 -16.93 18.46
CA ALA A 138 -4.96 -15.47 18.39
C ALA A 138 -5.79 -14.86 17.24
N ILE A 139 -6.39 -15.73 16.41
CA ILE A 139 -7.31 -15.44 15.31
C ILE A 139 -8.25 -16.64 15.19
#